data_AF-A0A843J5M8-F1
#
_entry.id   AF-A0A843J5M8-F1
#
_cell.length_a   1.000
_cell.length_b   1.000
_cell.length_c   1.000
_cell.angle_alpha   90.00
_cell.angle_beta   90.00
_cell.angle_gamma   90.00
#
_symmetry.space_group_name_H-M   'P 1'
#
loop_
_entity.id
_entity.type
_entity.pdbx_description
1 polymer ?
#
loop_
_entity_poly.entity_id
_entity_poly.type
_entity_poly.pdbx_seq_one_letter_code
_entity_poly.pdbx_strand_id
1 'polypeptide(L)'
;MASEEVLRKTLKNADGKPFAKYKGIQNTFTLEAFELTFVEVQNDRSGHTHVRVRVPLKAAGFPEDVYGTPSRNVAFRDLVVRRLWESARTRARSPIPKTDGGEISIPRPGQEILDRGCVALTQYSLEARFSVDLPSTGGKVNAAAAEELVFDRIAGVVSDSMLFSAYKSSKMYNHVFTAENADFIRDNLEARGFVAFVAAGSVLPRREDDMAPMIGAEPFSCDRAASTEFEVPNGDPIRGWGIPKGFTALVGPSRHGKSVLADAVFAGVYDHIP
;
A
#
# COMPACT_ATOMS: atom_id res chain seq x y z
N MET A 1 24.24 -15.42 -0.72
CA MET A 1 23.47 -14.87 0.42
C MET A 1 24.23 -15.20 1.69
N ALA A 2 24.35 -14.24 2.60
CA ALA A 2 25.00 -14.44 3.89
C ALA A 2 23.95 -14.82 4.96
N SER A 3 24.37 -15.47 6.05
CA SER A 3 23.45 -15.83 7.14
C SER A 3 23.16 -14.65 8.07
N GLU A 4 22.10 -14.76 8.87
CA GLU A 4 21.82 -13.85 9.99
C GLU A 4 23.04 -13.62 10.89
N GLU A 5 23.78 -14.68 11.23
CA GLU A 5 24.98 -14.58 12.07
C GLU A 5 26.05 -13.67 11.47
N VAL A 6 26.19 -13.67 10.14
CA VAL A 6 27.13 -12.79 9.44
C VAL A 6 26.66 -11.34 9.56
N LEU A 7 25.36 -11.06 9.46
CA LEU A 7 24.81 -9.71 9.65
C LEU A 7 25.09 -9.20 11.07
N ARG A 8 24.76 -9.99 12.09
CA ARG A 8 25.04 -9.66 13.51
C ARG A 8 26.51 -9.39 13.74
N LYS A 9 27.39 -10.27 13.24
CA LYS A 9 28.84 -10.09 13.35
C LYS A 9 29.32 -8.82 12.64
N THR A 10 28.76 -8.50 11.48
CA THR A 10 29.11 -7.30 10.72
C THR A 10 28.71 -6.03 11.47
N LEU A 11 27.49 -6.00 12.03
CA LEU A 11 27.00 -4.88 12.85
C LEU A 11 27.86 -4.71 14.11
N LYS A 12 28.08 -5.78 14.87
CA LYS A 12 28.93 -5.77 16.07
C LYS A 12 30.36 -5.29 15.78
N ASN A 13 30.93 -5.69 14.65
CA ASN A 13 32.26 -5.23 14.24
C ASN A 13 32.28 -3.76 13.82
N ALA A 14 31.15 -3.19 13.39
CA ALA A 14 31.02 -1.79 13.02
C ALA A 14 30.69 -0.89 14.22
N ASP A 15 30.25 -1.46 15.34
CA ASP A 15 29.79 -0.71 16.52
C ASP A 15 30.80 0.33 17.01
N GLY A 16 30.32 1.55 17.30
CA GLY A 16 31.14 2.67 17.75
C GLY A 16 32.13 3.23 16.72
N LYS A 17 32.19 2.69 15.50
CA LYS A 17 33.03 3.19 14.41
C LYS A 17 32.33 4.30 13.63
N PRO A 18 33.05 5.05 12.76
CA PRO A 18 32.42 6.06 11.92
C PRO A 18 31.25 5.49 11.11
N PHE A 19 30.20 6.29 10.94
CA PHE A 19 28.95 5.90 10.31
C PHE A 19 29.13 5.18 8.95
N ALA A 20 30.10 5.60 8.15
CA ALA A 20 30.45 4.98 6.85
C ALA A 20 30.77 3.46 6.93
N LYS A 21 31.03 2.92 8.13
CA LYS A 21 31.21 1.47 8.33
C LYS A 21 29.93 0.66 8.13
N TYR A 22 28.75 1.29 8.11
CA TYR A 22 27.53 0.62 7.69
C TYR A 22 27.61 0.04 6.28
N LYS A 23 28.44 0.58 5.37
CA LYS A 23 28.64 -0.01 4.03
C LYS A 23 29.00 -1.50 4.02
N GLY A 24 29.57 -2.01 5.12
CA GLY A 24 29.84 -3.43 5.27
C GLY A 24 28.60 -4.33 5.23
N ILE A 25 27.40 -3.80 5.50
CA ILE A 25 26.14 -4.55 5.45
C ILE A 25 25.51 -4.55 4.05
N GLN A 26 26.10 -3.92 3.03
CA GLN A 26 25.53 -3.90 1.68
C GLN A 26 25.62 -5.29 1.02
N ASN A 27 24.60 -6.12 1.26
CA ASN A 27 24.51 -7.50 0.80
C ASN A 27 23.07 -8.02 0.95
N THR A 28 22.84 -9.26 0.51
CA THR A 28 21.64 -10.03 0.81
C THR A 28 21.90 -11.04 1.94
N PHE A 29 21.03 -11.00 2.95
CA PHE A 29 21.03 -11.87 4.11
C PHE A 29 19.76 -12.72 4.15
N THR A 30 19.92 -14.01 4.43
CA THR A 30 18.80 -14.91 4.67
C THR A 30 18.50 -14.91 6.17
N LEU A 31 17.32 -14.43 6.54
CA LEU A 31 16.77 -14.49 7.89
C LEU A 31 15.74 -15.62 7.97
N GLU A 32 15.30 -15.98 9.17
CA GLU A 32 14.42 -17.14 9.40
C GLU A 32 13.13 -17.09 8.55
N ALA A 33 12.49 -15.92 8.45
CA ALA A 33 11.20 -15.76 7.78
C ALA A 33 11.27 -15.08 6.40
N PHE A 34 12.37 -14.41 6.06
CA PHE A 34 12.50 -13.61 4.84
C PHE A 34 13.95 -13.35 4.44
N GLU A 35 14.15 -12.97 3.19
CA GLU A 35 15.44 -12.45 2.72
C GLU A 35 15.47 -10.92 2.84
N LEU A 36 16.53 -10.39 3.44
CA LEU A 36 16.78 -8.95 3.58
C LEU A 36 17.96 -8.55 2.71
N THR A 37 17.73 -7.63 1.77
CA THR A 37 18.78 -7.04 0.94
C THR A 37 18.94 -5.57 1.26
N PHE A 38 20.15 -5.17 1.67
CA PHE A 38 20.57 -3.78 1.68
C PHE A 38 21.09 -3.43 0.29
N VAL A 39 20.25 -2.79 -0.53
CA VAL A 39 20.52 -2.50 -1.94
C VAL A 39 21.58 -1.41 -2.06
N GLU A 40 21.34 -0.30 -1.36
CA GLU A 40 22.22 0.85 -1.33
C GLU A 40 22.27 1.36 0.11
N VAL A 41 23.44 1.31 0.73
CA VAL A 41 23.63 1.74 2.11
C VAL A 41 24.07 3.20 2.14
N GLN A 42 23.39 4.01 2.94
CA GLN A 42 23.67 5.44 3.05
C GLN A 42 25.11 5.70 3.52
N ASN A 43 25.76 6.69 2.90
CA ASN A 43 27.16 7.05 3.20
C ASN A 43 27.30 7.76 4.55
N ASP A 44 26.28 8.53 4.91
CA ASP A 44 26.22 9.38 6.10
C ASP A 44 24.78 9.46 6.64
N ARG A 45 24.58 10.26 7.68
CA ARG A 45 23.30 10.41 8.38
C ARG A 45 22.23 11.21 7.62
N SER A 46 22.59 11.86 6.52
CA SER A 46 21.64 12.68 5.74
C SER A 46 20.94 11.90 4.64
N GLY A 47 21.48 10.74 4.27
CA GLY A 47 20.90 9.84 3.27
C GLY A 47 19.95 8.80 3.86
N HIS A 48 19.47 7.92 2.98
CA HIS A 48 18.65 6.77 3.35
C HIS A 48 19.20 5.50 2.73
N THR A 49 19.05 4.40 3.45
CA THR A 49 19.43 3.08 2.98
C THR A 49 18.25 2.42 2.28
N HIS A 50 18.43 2.05 1.01
CA HIS A 50 17.40 1.34 0.25
C HIS A 50 17.45 -0.15 0.59
N VAL A 51 16.30 -0.66 1.01
CA VAL A 51 16.14 -2.03 1.47
C VAL A 51 15.08 -2.75 0.64
N ARG A 52 15.34 -4.03 0.41
CA ARG A 52 14.40 -4.94 -0.22
C ARG A 52 14.20 -6.16 0.67
N VAL A 53 12.94 -6.49 0.95
CA VAL A 53 12.56 -7.73 1.62
C VAL A 53 11.87 -8.66 0.64
N ARG A 54 12.17 -9.96 0.71
CA ARG A 54 11.46 -11.00 -0.04
C ARG A 54 10.95 -12.10 0.89
N VAL A 55 9.68 -12.41 0.76
CA VAL A 55 9.03 -13.55 1.41
C VAL A 55 8.65 -14.56 0.32
N PRO A 56 9.08 -15.83 0.41
CA PRO A 56 8.62 -16.88 -0.49
C PRO A 56 7.09 -16.95 -0.50
N LEU A 57 6.46 -17.03 -1.68
CA LEU A 57 5.01 -16.95 -1.80
C LEU A 57 4.31 -18.08 -1.03
N LYS A 58 4.91 -19.28 -1.02
CA LYS A 58 4.47 -20.42 -0.21
C LYS A 58 4.46 -20.12 1.30
N ALA A 59 5.45 -19.37 1.79
CA ALA A 59 5.53 -18.96 3.18
C ALA A 59 4.58 -17.80 3.49
N ALA A 60 4.39 -16.89 2.53
CA ALA A 60 3.42 -15.79 2.64
C ALA A 60 1.97 -16.31 2.78
N GLY A 61 1.65 -17.42 2.12
CA GLY A 61 0.40 -18.16 2.36
C GLY A 61 -0.86 -17.48 1.83
N PHE A 62 -0.73 -16.48 0.94
CA PHE A 62 -1.89 -15.82 0.33
C PHE A 62 -2.57 -16.75 -0.68
N PRO A 63 -3.91 -16.88 -0.62
CA PRO A 63 -4.68 -17.63 -1.62
C PRO A 63 -4.49 -17.07 -3.04
N GLU A 64 -4.36 -17.95 -4.04
CA GLU A 64 -4.08 -17.55 -5.43
C GLU A 64 -5.20 -16.72 -6.06
N ASP A 65 -6.44 -16.96 -5.65
CA ASP A 65 -7.60 -16.19 -6.09
C ASP A 65 -7.54 -14.72 -5.65
N VAL A 66 -6.72 -14.35 -4.66
CA VAL A 66 -6.54 -12.96 -4.21
C VAL A 66 -5.69 -12.13 -5.20
N TYR A 67 -4.92 -12.76 -6.08
CA TYR A 67 -4.01 -12.06 -7.01
C TYR A 67 -3.97 -12.66 -8.43
N GLY A 68 -4.89 -13.58 -8.75
CA GLY A 68 -4.88 -14.34 -10.00
C GLY A 68 -5.24 -13.54 -11.26
N THR A 69 -6.04 -12.47 -11.14
CA THR A 69 -6.35 -11.56 -12.26
C THR A 69 -5.51 -10.28 -12.16
N PRO A 70 -5.26 -9.56 -13.27
CA PRO A 70 -4.49 -8.31 -13.24
C PRO A 70 -5.04 -7.28 -12.23
N SER A 71 -6.37 -7.09 -12.19
CA SER A 71 -7.04 -6.19 -11.24
C SER A 71 -6.82 -6.63 -9.79
N ARG A 72 -7.07 -7.90 -9.49
CA ARG A 72 -6.84 -8.47 -8.15
C ARG A 72 -5.38 -8.36 -7.72
N ASN A 73 -4.44 -8.56 -8.64
CA ASN A 73 -3.01 -8.44 -8.38
C ASN A 73 -2.62 -7.01 -7.93
N VAL A 74 -3.11 -5.99 -8.64
CA VAL A 74 -2.86 -4.59 -8.28
C VAL A 74 -3.49 -4.28 -6.92
N ALA A 75 -4.73 -4.68 -6.68
CA ALA A 75 -5.43 -4.49 -5.41
C ALA A 75 -4.74 -5.21 -4.25
N PHE A 76 -4.28 -6.45 -4.45
CA PHE A 76 -3.53 -7.20 -3.46
C PHE A 76 -2.22 -6.49 -3.08
N ARG A 77 -1.45 -6.04 -4.07
CA ARG A 77 -0.20 -5.32 -3.84
C ARG A 77 -0.45 -3.99 -3.12
N ASP A 78 -1.50 -3.25 -3.49
CA ASP A 78 -1.93 -2.03 -2.80
C ASP A 78 -2.27 -2.29 -1.31
N LEU A 79 -3.02 -3.36 -1.04
CA LEU A 79 -3.35 -3.77 0.33
C LEU A 79 -2.09 -4.06 1.16
N VAL A 80 -1.11 -4.77 0.59
CA VAL A 80 0.17 -5.05 1.25
C VAL A 80 0.94 -3.75 1.51
N VAL A 81 0.97 -2.80 0.57
CA VAL A 81 1.59 -1.47 0.77
C VAL A 81 0.94 -0.73 1.94
N ARG A 82 -0.39 -0.76 2.04
CA ARG A 82 -1.12 -0.14 3.17
C ARG A 82 -0.71 -0.74 4.50
N ARG A 83 -0.64 -2.08 4.59
CA ARG A 83 -0.20 -2.77 5.81
C ARG A 83 1.24 -2.51 6.17
N LEU A 84 2.13 -2.48 5.17
CA LEU A 84 3.52 -2.11 5.33
C LEU A 84 3.62 -0.71 5.95
N TRP A 85 2.94 0.28 5.35
CA TRP A 85 2.94 1.65 5.83
C TRP A 85 2.36 1.78 7.25
N GLU A 86 1.22 1.13 7.52
CA GLU A 86 0.59 1.12 8.85
C GLU A 86 1.52 0.53 9.92
N SER A 87 2.13 -0.63 9.66
CA SER A 87 3.03 -1.29 10.63
C SER A 87 4.35 -0.53 10.80
N ALA A 88 4.92 0.02 9.72
CA ALA A 88 6.11 0.86 9.81
C ALA A 88 5.86 2.11 10.67
N ARG A 89 4.68 2.73 10.53
CA ARG A 89 4.29 3.91 11.32
C ARG A 89 4.13 3.61 12.80
N THR A 90 3.54 2.46 13.16
CA THR A 90 3.40 2.08 14.58
C THR A 90 4.73 1.69 15.22
N ARG A 91 5.73 1.32 14.40
CA ARG A 91 7.08 0.93 14.80
C ARG A 91 8.15 2.00 14.45
N ALA A 92 7.75 3.24 14.20
CA ALA A 92 8.67 4.23 13.59
C ALA A 92 9.89 4.59 14.46
N ARG A 93 9.74 4.63 15.80
CA ARG A 93 10.80 5.06 16.72
C ARG A 93 11.55 3.87 17.31
N SER A 94 12.89 3.97 17.38
CA SER A 94 13.69 3.01 18.11
C SER A 94 13.39 3.11 19.62
N PRO A 95 13.23 1.98 20.33
CA PRO A 95 13.08 1.95 21.78
C PRO A 95 14.42 2.20 22.50
N ILE A 96 15.55 2.20 21.79
CA ILE A 96 16.88 2.36 22.40
C ILE A 96 17.16 3.85 22.69
N PRO A 97 17.43 4.23 23.96
CA PRO A 97 17.69 5.62 24.33
C PRO A 97 18.89 6.24 23.60
N LYS A 98 18.81 7.54 23.31
CA LYS A 98 19.89 8.32 22.64
C LYS A 98 20.30 7.76 21.28
N THR A 99 19.33 7.19 20.57
CA THR A 99 19.47 6.75 19.18
C THR A 99 18.94 7.84 18.26
N ASP A 100 19.78 8.29 17.34
CA ASP A 100 19.38 9.11 16.21
C ASP A 100 19.07 8.18 15.02
N GLY A 101 18.02 8.49 14.26
CA GLY A 101 17.62 7.72 13.09
C GLY A 101 16.91 6.41 13.44
N GLY A 102 17.03 5.41 12.57
CA GLY A 102 16.34 4.13 12.73
C GLY A 102 14.90 4.14 12.21
N GLU A 103 14.49 5.12 11.41
CA GLU A 103 13.13 5.22 10.88
C GLU A 103 12.93 4.34 9.63
N ILE A 104 11.80 3.65 9.55
CA ILE A 104 11.37 2.91 8.37
C ILE A 104 10.44 3.80 7.56
N SER A 105 10.82 4.13 6.33
CA SER A 105 10.08 5.01 5.45
C SER A 105 9.47 4.25 4.28
N ILE A 106 8.13 4.23 4.24
CA ILE A 106 7.32 3.62 3.20
C ILE A 106 6.42 4.71 2.61
N PRO A 107 6.31 4.84 1.27
CA PRO A 107 5.41 5.82 0.67
C PRO A 107 3.97 5.64 1.17
N ARG A 108 3.37 6.72 1.67
CA ARG A 108 1.98 6.69 2.16
C ARG A 108 1.03 6.46 0.98
N PRO A 109 0.22 5.40 0.99
CA PRO A 109 -0.82 5.22 -0.02
C PRO A 109 -1.97 6.22 0.18
N GLY A 110 -2.50 6.73 -0.93
CA GLY A 110 -3.68 7.58 -0.99
C GLY A 110 -4.98 6.79 -0.95
N GLN A 111 -6.08 7.38 -1.42
CA GLN A 111 -7.38 6.72 -1.51
C GLN A 111 -7.46 5.76 -2.71
N GLU A 112 -6.61 6.03 -3.71
CA GLU A 112 -6.52 5.29 -4.95
C GLU A 112 -5.72 4.00 -4.78
N ILE A 113 -6.21 2.94 -5.42
CA ILE A 113 -5.53 1.67 -5.61
C ILE A 113 -4.68 1.82 -6.87
N LEU A 114 -3.35 1.84 -6.69
CA LEU A 114 -2.39 2.08 -7.78
C LEU A 114 -1.34 0.97 -7.84
N ASP A 115 -0.89 0.66 -9.05
CA ASP A 115 0.28 -0.18 -9.27
C ASP A 115 1.55 0.58 -8.82
N ARG A 116 2.05 0.25 -7.62
CA ARG A 116 3.24 0.88 -7.03
C ARG A 116 4.43 -0.06 -7.08
N GLY A 117 5.59 0.48 -7.49
CA GLY A 117 6.85 -0.27 -7.54
C GLY A 117 7.46 -0.65 -6.19
N CYS A 118 6.85 -0.23 -5.07
CA CYS A 118 7.30 -0.55 -3.71
C CYS A 118 6.87 -1.95 -3.24
N VAL A 119 5.87 -2.57 -3.86
CA VAL A 119 5.55 -3.98 -3.65
C VAL A 119 5.44 -4.67 -4.99
N ALA A 120 6.14 -5.78 -5.17
CA ALA A 120 6.09 -6.59 -6.38
C ALA A 120 5.74 -8.03 -6.03
N LEU A 121 4.81 -8.60 -6.80
CA LEU A 121 4.51 -10.02 -6.74
C LEU A 121 5.19 -10.72 -7.92
N THR A 122 5.92 -11.79 -7.63
CA THR A 122 6.51 -12.67 -8.64
C THR A 122 5.91 -14.06 -8.51
N GLN A 123 6.23 -14.94 -9.45
CA GLN A 123 5.86 -16.36 -9.41
C GLN A 123 6.36 -17.10 -8.15
N TYR A 124 7.39 -16.59 -7.46
CA TYR A 124 8.04 -17.28 -6.34
C TYR A 124 8.02 -16.52 -5.02
N SER A 125 7.88 -15.19 -5.06
CA SER A 125 8.01 -14.36 -3.86
C SER A 125 7.18 -13.08 -3.93
N LEU A 126 6.74 -12.64 -2.76
CA LEU A 126 6.27 -11.29 -2.51
C LEU A 126 7.46 -10.44 -2.07
N GLU A 127 7.66 -9.30 -2.74
CA GLU A 127 8.80 -8.40 -2.52
C GLU A 127 8.30 -7.03 -2.06
N ALA A 128 8.92 -6.49 -1.03
CA ALA A 128 8.70 -5.12 -0.55
C ALA A 128 10.00 -4.30 -0.67
N ARG A 129 9.89 -3.05 -1.09
CA ARG A 129 11.00 -2.10 -1.25
C ARG A 129 10.68 -0.82 -0.49
N PHE A 130 11.59 -0.42 0.37
CA PHE A 130 11.43 0.76 1.20
C PHE A 130 12.80 1.30 1.62
N SER A 131 12.78 2.45 2.29
CA SER A 131 14.00 3.07 2.80
C SER A 131 14.05 2.97 4.30
N VAL A 132 15.26 2.87 4.85
CA VAL A 132 15.50 2.97 6.29
C VAL A 132 16.58 4.01 6.55
N ASP A 133 16.42 4.81 7.59
CA ASP A 133 17.52 5.59 8.14
C ASP A 133 18.29 4.72 9.14
N LEU A 134 19.59 4.52 8.93
CA LEU A 134 20.37 3.65 9.82
C LEU A 134 20.69 4.35 11.15
N PRO A 135 20.53 3.66 12.29
CA PRO A 135 20.61 4.30 13.59
C PRO A 135 22.05 4.67 13.96
N SER A 136 22.22 5.72 14.75
CA SER A 136 23.53 6.15 15.23
C SER A 136 23.48 6.72 16.65
N THR A 137 24.63 6.74 17.32
CA THR A 137 24.79 7.42 18.61
C THR A 137 26.03 8.31 18.52
N GLY A 138 25.83 9.63 18.69
CA GLY A 138 26.90 10.60 18.56
C GLY A 138 27.59 10.58 17.18
N GLY A 139 26.84 10.26 16.11
CA GLY A 139 27.38 10.20 14.74
C GLY A 139 28.16 8.93 14.40
N LYS A 140 28.17 7.93 15.30
CA LYS A 140 28.83 6.63 15.10
C LYS A 140 27.79 5.53 14.96
N VAL A 141 28.19 4.42 14.34
CA VAL A 141 27.36 3.21 14.22
C VAL A 141 26.87 2.78 15.60
N ASN A 142 25.56 2.51 15.71
CA ASN A 142 24.94 1.91 16.89
C ASN A 142 24.44 0.51 16.50
N ALA A 143 25.24 -0.51 16.80
CA ALA A 143 24.91 -1.88 16.42
C ALA A 143 23.67 -2.39 17.14
N ALA A 144 23.47 -2.05 18.42
CA ALA A 144 22.30 -2.49 19.18
C ALA A 144 21.00 -1.99 18.55
N ALA A 145 20.95 -0.71 18.15
CA ALA A 145 19.78 -0.13 17.49
C ALA A 145 19.60 -0.65 16.06
N ALA A 146 20.69 -0.96 15.35
CA ALA A 146 20.61 -1.56 14.02
C ALA A 146 20.09 -3.00 14.07
N GLU A 147 20.53 -3.78 15.06
CA GLU A 147 20.01 -5.12 15.30
C GLU A 147 18.52 -5.07 15.67
N GLU A 148 18.12 -4.16 16.56
CA GLU A 148 16.71 -3.93 16.90
C GLU A 148 15.87 -3.53 15.68
N LEU A 149 16.36 -2.59 14.86
CA LEU A 149 15.70 -2.19 13.62
C LEU A 149 15.45 -3.39 12.70
N VAL A 150 16.45 -4.25 12.49
CA VAL A 150 16.35 -5.38 11.56
C VAL A 150 15.54 -6.54 12.12
N PHE A 151 15.88 -7.00 13.32
CA PHE A 151 15.39 -8.26 13.86
C PHE A 151 14.09 -8.13 14.66
N ASP A 152 13.71 -6.92 15.07
CA ASP A 152 12.42 -6.66 15.71
C ASP A 152 11.51 -5.88 14.75
N ARG A 153 11.89 -4.64 14.39
CA ARG A 153 10.96 -3.76 13.67
C ARG A 153 10.70 -4.15 12.23
N ILE A 154 11.75 -4.37 11.42
CA ILE A 154 11.58 -4.83 10.04
C ILE A 154 10.91 -6.21 10.03
N ALA A 155 11.35 -7.13 10.90
CA ALA A 155 10.72 -8.45 11.02
C ALA A 155 9.24 -8.37 11.39
N GLY A 156 8.87 -7.49 12.34
CA GLY A 156 7.49 -7.21 12.72
C GLY A 156 6.67 -6.61 11.57
N VAL A 157 7.23 -5.65 10.83
CA VAL A 157 6.60 -5.08 9.63
C VAL A 157 6.31 -6.18 8.60
N VAL A 158 7.26 -7.08 8.35
CA VAL A 158 7.09 -8.21 7.43
C VAL A 158 6.01 -9.16 7.92
N SER A 159 6.03 -9.53 9.21
CA SER A 159 5.03 -10.41 9.81
C SER A 159 3.62 -9.83 9.72
N ASP A 160 3.46 -8.52 9.95
CA ASP A 160 2.16 -7.85 9.99
C ASP A 160 1.58 -7.58 8.59
N SER A 161 2.40 -7.63 7.54
CA SER A 161 2.00 -7.16 6.20
C SER A 161 2.24 -8.14 5.06
N MET A 162 3.19 -9.06 5.16
CA MET A 162 3.57 -9.96 4.06
C MET A 162 3.17 -11.41 4.31
N LEU A 163 2.42 -11.69 5.39
CA LEU A 163 1.91 -13.03 5.72
C LEU A 163 0.38 -13.00 5.79
N PHE A 164 -0.29 -13.97 5.16
CA PHE A 164 -1.74 -14.09 5.14
C PHE A 164 -2.35 -14.22 6.54
N SER A 165 -1.64 -14.86 7.48
CA SER A 165 -2.07 -15.02 8.88
C SER A 165 -2.30 -13.69 9.61
N ALA A 166 -1.71 -12.59 9.16
CA ALA A 166 -1.93 -11.26 9.72
C ALA A 166 -3.25 -10.60 9.26
N TYR A 167 -3.93 -11.18 8.27
CA TYR A 167 -5.10 -10.58 7.63
C TYR A 167 -6.40 -11.20 8.14
N LYS A 168 -7.39 -10.33 8.37
CA LYS A 168 -8.78 -10.77 8.40
C LYS A 168 -9.22 -11.04 6.98
N SER A 169 -9.47 -12.32 6.65
CA SER A 169 -9.87 -12.77 5.32
C SER A 169 -10.98 -11.90 4.71
N SER A 170 -12.04 -11.61 5.46
CA SER A 170 -13.15 -10.75 4.99
C SER A 170 -12.71 -9.35 4.56
N LYS A 171 -11.76 -8.72 5.27
CA LYS A 171 -11.27 -7.38 4.91
C LYS A 171 -10.38 -7.41 3.67
N MET A 172 -9.60 -8.48 3.50
CA MET A 172 -8.76 -8.68 2.33
C MET A 172 -9.61 -8.86 1.08
N TYR A 173 -10.56 -9.80 1.13
CA TYR A 173 -11.47 -10.05 0.03
C TYR A 173 -12.32 -8.82 -0.29
N ASN A 174 -12.80 -8.07 0.70
CA ASN A 174 -13.50 -6.82 0.43
C ASN A 174 -12.64 -5.83 -0.38
N HIS A 175 -11.37 -5.65 -0.02
CA HIS A 175 -10.47 -4.76 -0.76
C HIS A 175 -10.25 -5.22 -2.21
N VAL A 176 -10.00 -6.50 -2.41
CA VAL A 176 -9.74 -7.08 -3.74
C VAL A 176 -11.00 -7.10 -4.61
N PHE A 177 -12.15 -7.47 -4.03
CA PHE A 177 -13.43 -7.54 -4.75
C PHE A 177 -13.95 -6.15 -5.13
N THR A 178 -13.79 -5.15 -4.26
CA THR A 178 -14.15 -3.77 -4.61
C THR A 178 -13.37 -3.26 -5.81
N ALA A 179 -12.05 -3.52 -5.85
CA ALA A 179 -11.22 -3.13 -6.99
C ALA A 179 -11.63 -3.88 -8.27
N GLU A 180 -11.81 -5.20 -8.20
CA GLU A 180 -12.20 -5.98 -9.39
C GLU A 180 -13.60 -5.62 -9.91
N ASN A 181 -14.55 -5.31 -9.02
CA ASN A 181 -15.85 -4.82 -9.43
C ASN A 181 -15.78 -3.45 -10.11
N ALA A 182 -14.95 -2.53 -9.58
CA ALA A 182 -14.77 -1.20 -10.15
C ALA A 182 -14.09 -1.28 -11.54
N ASP A 183 -13.07 -2.12 -11.68
CA ASP A 183 -12.40 -2.39 -12.95
C ASP A 183 -13.36 -3.03 -13.97
N PHE A 184 -14.13 -4.03 -13.55
CA PHE A 184 -15.15 -4.66 -14.39
C PHE A 184 -16.19 -3.65 -14.88
N ILE A 185 -16.71 -2.78 -14.01
CA ILE A 185 -17.67 -1.75 -14.42
C ILE A 185 -17.03 -0.83 -15.46
N ARG A 186 -15.79 -0.37 -15.21
CA ARG A 186 -15.05 0.52 -16.11
C ARG A 186 -14.88 -0.08 -17.50
N ASP A 187 -14.47 -1.34 -17.59
CA ASP A 187 -14.28 -2.07 -18.85
C ASP A 187 -15.59 -2.27 -19.64
N ASN A 188 -16.73 -2.26 -18.95
CA ASN A 188 -18.03 -2.48 -19.55
C ASN A 188 -18.84 -1.18 -19.82
N LEU A 189 -18.29 0.00 -19.49
CA LEU A 189 -18.96 1.28 -19.75
C LEU A 189 -19.20 1.47 -21.25
N GLU A 190 -18.18 1.24 -22.07
CA GLU A 190 -18.21 1.58 -23.49
C GLU A 190 -19.26 0.76 -24.25
N ALA A 191 -19.26 -0.56 -24.02
CA ALA A 191 -20.19 -1.51 -24.63
C ALA A 191 -21.65 -1.18 -24.30
N ARG A 192 -21.89 -0.51 -23.16
CA ARG A 192 -23.21 -0.07 -22.71
C ARG A 192 -23.55 1.37 -23.08
N GLY A 193 -22.68 2.05 -23.85
CA GLY A 193 -22.91 3.41 -24.31
C GLY A 193 -22.71 4.48 -23.23
N PHE A 194 -22.01 4.15 -22.14
CA PHE A 194 -21.69 5.07 -21.06
C PHE A 194 -20.23 5.56 -21.13
N VAL A 195 -19.96 6.71 -20.53
CA VAL A 195 -18.59 7.26 -20.32
C VAL A 195 -18.20 7.28 -18.85
N ALA A 196 -19.18 7.18 -17.94
CA ALA A 196 -18.97 7.08 -16.50
C ALA A 196 -20.17 6.42 -15.83
N PHE A 197 -19.95 5.90 -14.63
CA PHE A 197 -21.00 5.33 -13.77
C PHE A 197 -20.80 5.80 -12.33
N VAL A 198 -21.87 6.27 -11.71
CA VAL A 198 -21.86 6.69 -10.29
C VAL A 198 -22.84 5.82 -9.52
N ALA A 199 -22.31 4.94 -8.66
CA ALA A 199 -23.12 4.03 -7.88
C ALA A 199 -24.04 4.77 -6.90
N ALA A 200 -25.29 4.32 -6.77
CA ALA A 200 -26.18 4.81 -5.74
C ALA A 200 -25.60 4.47 -4.34
N GLY A 201 -25.70 5.41 -3.40
CA GLY A 201 -25.08 5.31 -2.09
C GLY A 201 -23.65 5.83 -2.01
N SER A 202 -23.03 6.24 -3.13
CA SER A 202 -21.66 6.77 -3.12
C SER A 202 -21.55 8.06 -2.31
N VAL A 203 -20.53 8.16 -1.46
CA VAL A 203 -20.19 9.40 -0.75
C VAL A 203 -19.14 10.17 -1.56
N LEU A 204 -19.61 11.16 -2.31
CA LEU A 204 -18.78 11.94 -3.25
C LEU A 204 -17.96 13.05 -2.58
N PRO A 205 -18.49 13.82 -1.60
CA PRO A 205 -17.71 14.86 -0.94
C PRO A 205 -16.52 14.26 -0.19
N ARG A 206 -15.35 14.90 -0.29
CA ARG A 206 -14.10 14.45 0.33
C ARG A 206 -13.67 15.38 1.45
N ARG A 207 -12.94 14.84 2.42
CA ARG A 207 -12.25 15.63 3.46
C ARG A 207 -10.98 16.27 2.89
N GLU A 208 -10.58 17.41 3.44
CA GLU A 208 -9.40 18.15 2.97
C GLU A 208 -8.06 17.51 3.37
N ASP A 209 -8.03 16.69 4.42
CA ASP A 209 -6.79 16.22 5.05
C ASP A 209 -6.21 14.94 4.43
N ASP A 210 -7.05 13.93 4.20
CA ASP A 210 -6.64 12.63 3.67
C ASP A 210 -7.44 12.21 2.44
N MET A 211 -8.26 13.13 1.92
CA MET A 211 -9.20 12.88 0.84
C MET A 211 -10.16 11.74 1.14
N ALA A 212 -10.39 11.30 2.38
CA ALA A 212 -11.37 10.26 2.69
C ALA A 212 -12.81 10.74 2.46
N PRO A 213 -13.81 9.84 2.32
CA PRO A 213 -15.20 10.23 2.24
C PRO A 213 -15.63 11.11 3.42
N MET A 214 -16.40 12.16 3.14
CA MET A 214 -16.90 13.09 4.16
C MET A 214 -17.91 12.39 5.07
N ILE A 215 -17.69 12.51 6.38
CA ILE A 215 -18.60 11.95 7.39
C ILE A 215 -19.89 12.77 7.43
N GLY A 216 -21.04 12.10 7.39
CA GLY A 216 -22.36 12.75 7.45
C GLY A 216 -22.79 13.43 6.15
N ALA A 217 -22.06 13.21 5.05
CA ALA A 217 -22.49 13.66 3.73
C ALA A 217 -23.70 12.86 3.22
N GLU A 218 -24.53 13.51 2.41
CA GLU A 218 -25.67 12.87 1.76
C GLU A 218 -25.17 11.89 0.67
N PRO A 219 -25.54 10.59 0.75
CA PRO A 219 -25.17 9.63 -0.27
C PRO A 219 -25.81 9.97 -1.62
N PHE A 220 -25.07 9.74 -2.70
CA PHE A 220 -25.55 9.94 -4.06
C PHE A 220 -26.78 9.08 -4.34
N SER A 221 -27.81 9.67 -4.92
CA SER A 221 -29.00 8.96 -5.39
C SER A 221 -29.38 9.43 -6.79
N CYS A 222 -30.06 8.56 -7.54
CA CYS A 222 -30.57 8.88 -8.87
C CYS A 222 -31.97 8.32 -9.07
N ASP A 223 -32.76 9.00 -9.91
CA ASP A 223 -34.12 8.59 -10.21
C ASP A 223 -34.16 7.24 -10.92
N ARG A 224 -35.25 6.48 -10.71
CA ARG A 224 -35.41 5.14 -11.31
C ARG A 224 -35.34 5.16 -12.84
N ALA A 225 -35.77 6.25 -13.47
CA ALA A 225 -35.73 6.42 -14.92
C ALA A 225 -34.30 6.64 -15.46
N ALA A 226 -33.39 7.15 -14.65
CA ALA A 226 -31.99 7.41 -15.00
C ALA A 226 -31.03 6.35 -14.46
N SER A 227 -31.50 5.46 -13.58
CA SER A 227 -30.67 4.41 -12.99
C SER A 227 -30.47 3.23 -13.95
N THR A 228 -29.24 2.76 -14.04
CA THR A 228 -28.84 1.49 -14.67
C THR A 228 -28.21 0.58 -13.62
N GLU A 229 -28.05 -0.69 -13.95
CA GLU A 229 -27.47 -1.70 -13.07
C GLU A 229 -26.36 -2.46 -13.79
N PHE A 230 -25.25 -2.66 -13.10
CA PHE A 230 -24.14 -3.49 -13.55
C PHE A 230 -24.10 -4.77 -12.72
N GLU A 231 -24.21 -5.91 -13.40
CA GLU A 231 -23.72 -7.17 -12.86
C GLU A 231 -22.23 -7.02 -12.57
N VAL A 232 -21.76 -7.55 -11.44
CA VAL A 232 -20.35 -7.48 -11.04
C VAL A 232 -19.84 -8.88 -10.70
N PRO A 233 -18.54 -9.15 -10.87
CA PRO A 233 -17.99 -10.48 -10.61
C PRO A 233 -18.09 -10.90 -9.14
N ASN A 234 -18.18 -9.94 -8.22
CA ASN A 234 -18.24 -10.23 -6.78
C ASN A 234 -19.44 -9.54 -6.11
N GLY A 235 -20.38 -10.33 -5.59
CA GLY A 235 -21.53 -9.83 -4.82
C GLY A 235 -22.74 -9.51 -5.67
N ASP A 236 -23.60 -8.64 -5.15
CA ASP A 236 -24.86 -8.26 -5.80
C ASP A 236 -24.64 -7.18 -6.88
N PRO A 237 -25.53 -7.09 -7.89
CA PRO A 237 -25.45 -6.06 -8.90
C PRO A 237 -25.44 -4.65 -8.32
N ILE A 238 -24.67 -3.76 -8.94
CA ILE A 238 -24.51 -2.38 -8.49
C ILE A 238 -25.39 -1.47 -9.33
N ARG A 239 -26.35 -0.82 -8.67
CA ARG A 239 -27.25 0.17 -9.28
C ARG A 239 -26.71 1.58 -9.13
N GLY A 240 -26.86 2.40 -10.17
CA GLY A 240 -26.35 3.77 -10.16
C GLY A 240 -26.74 4.54 -11.41
N TRP A 241 -26.16 5.74 -11.56
CA TRP A 241 -26.38 6.58 -12.72
C TRP A 241 -25.30 6.31 -13.78
N GLY A 242 -25.73 5.84 -14.96
CA GLY A 242 -24.86 5.73 -16.14
C GLY A 242 -24.88 7.03 -16.94
N ILE A 243 -23.73 7.68 -17.05
CA ILE A 243 -23.58 8.92 -17.83
C ILE A 243 -23.34 8.53 -19.30
N PRO A 244 -24.26 8.84 -20.24
CA PRO A 244 -24.16 8.39 -21.62
C PRO A 244 -23.04 9.09 -22.39
N LYS A 245 -22.56 8.45 -23.46
CA LYS A 245 -21.72 9.09 -24.48
C LYS A 245 -22.45 10.32 -25.05
N GLY A 246 -21.71 11.42 -25.24
CA GLY A 246 -22.23 12.67 -25.78
C GLY A 246 -21.96 13.86 -24.86
N PHE A 247 -22.86 14.85 -24.88
CA PHE A 247 -22.75 16.05 -24.06
C PHE A 247 -23.66 15.96 -22.83
N THR A 248 -23.06 15.98 -21.64
CA THR A 248 -23.79 16.01 -20.36
C THR A 248 -23.51 17.35 -19.66
N ALA A 249 -24.57 18.10 -19.32
CA ALA A 249 -24.46 19.35 -18.59
C ALA A 249 -24.95 19.19 -17.15
N LEU A 250 -24.06 19.45 -16.18
CA LEU A 250 -24.41 19.52 -14.77
C LEU A 250 -24.91 20.94 -14.43
N VAL A 251 -26.21 21.09 -14.20
CA VAL A 251 -26.87 22.38 -13.91
C VAL A 251 -27.40 22.43 -12.48
N GLY A 252 -27.61 23.63 -11.95
CA GLY A 252 -28.14 23.85 -10.61
C GLY A 252 -27.48 25.03 -9.89
N PRO A 253 -28.00 25.48 -8.75
CA PRO A 253 -27.51 26.68 -8.08
C PRO A 253 -26.08 26.49 -7.52
N SER A 254 -25.40 27.60 -7.21
CA SER A 254 -24.06 27.55 -6.62
C SER A 254 -24.05 26.74 -5.31
N ARG A 255 -22.94 26.02 -5.03
CA ARG A 255 -22.75 25.18 -3.83
C ARG A 255 -23.70 23.98 -3.66
N HIS A 256 -24.33 23.51 -4.73
CA HIS A 256 -25.18 22.31 -4.73
C HIS A 256 -24.46 21.06 -5.29
N GLY A 257 -23.18 20.84 -4.96
CA GLY A 257 -22.49 19.59 -5.28
C GLY A 257 -22.08 19.34 -6.74
N LYS A 258 -22.33 20.27 -7.68
CA LYS A 258 -21.95 20.10 -9.11
C LYS A 258 -20.47 19.77 -9.32
N SER A 259 -19.57 20.57 -8.73
CA SER A 259 -18.13 20.33 -8.81
C SER A 259 -17.74 19.04 -8.12
N VAL A 260 -18.34 18.73 -6.95
CA VAL A 260 -18.09 17.49 -6.22
C VAL A 260 -18.40 16.25 -7.07
N LEU A 261 -19.54 16.26 -7.78
CA LEU A 261 -19.91 15.19 -8.70
C LEU A 261 -18.95 15.09 -9.89
N ALA A 262 -18.59 16.22 -10.50
CA ALA A 262 -17.62 16.25 -11.60
C ALA A 262 -16.25 15.71 -11.16
N ASP A 263 -15.74 16.18 -10.02
CA ASP A 263 -14.45 15.77 -9.45
C ASP A 263 -14.44 14.27 -9.13
N ALA A 264 -15.54 13.73 -8.59
CA ALA A 264 -15.67 12.29 -8.35
C ALA A 264 -15.66 11.47 -9.65
N VAL A 265 -16.32 11.96 -10.71
CA VAL A 265 -16.27 11.32 -12.04
C VAL A 265 -14.86 11.35 -12.61
N PHE A 266 -14.12 12.46 -12.46
CA PHE A 266 -12.74 12.56 -12.92
C PHE A 266 -11.78 11.67 -12.13
N ALA A 267 -12.00 11.52 -10.82
CA ALA A 267 -11.23 10.60 -9.98
C ALA A 267 -11.51 9.13 -10.35
N GLY A 268 -12.71 8.81 -10.84
CA GLY A 268 -13.15 7.45 -11.20
C GLY A 268 -12.35 6.73 -12.29
N VAL A 269 -11.35 7.38 -12.88
CA VAL A 269 -10.33 6.71 -13.71
C VAL A 269 -9.45 5.74 -12.92
N TYR A 270 -9.37 5.90 -11.60
CA TYR A 270 -8.68 4.99 -10.68
C TYR A 270 -9.66 4.20 -9.82
N ASP A 271 -9.26 2.97 -9.46
CA ASP A 271 -9.93 2.23 -8.39
C ASP A 271 -9.66 2.90 -7.03
N HIS A 272 -10.64 2.84 -6.14
CA HIS A 272 -10.55 3.41 -4.80
C HIS A 272 -10.74 2.33 -3.75
N ILE A 273 -10.19 2.56 -2.56
CA ILE A 273 -10.40 1.66 -1.42
C ILE A 273 -11.89 1.55 -1.05
N PRO A 274 -12.32 0.39 -0.50
CA PRO A 274 -13.67 0.23 0.03
C PRO A 274 -14.01 1.19 1.16
#